data_AF-X6FDN5-F1
#
_entry.id   AF-X6FDN5-F1
#
_cell.length_a   1.000
_cell.length_b   1.000
_cell.length_c   1.000
_cell.angle_alpha   90.00
_cell.angle_beta   90.00
_cell.angle_gamma   90.00
#
_symmetry.space_group_name_H-M   'P 1'
#
loop_
_entity.id
_entity.type
_entity.pdbx_description
1 polymer ?
#
loop_
_entity_poly.entity_id
_entity_poly.type
_entity_poly.pdbx_seq_one_letter_code
_entity_poly.pdbx_strand_id
1 'polypeptide(L)'
;MAQRPSTPRWPPRASPCLNASILQSSHPIFAGVEGPLRPILGMNKLDFRNDGSSRLLATCTIGGSDWPLLAVRNHGRARTLAWATDIGPHWLSQDFLGGRSAAN
;
A
#
# COMPACT_ATOMS: atom_id res chain seq x y z
N MET A 1 -43.32 7.06 29.56
CA MET A 1 -42.51 6.09 28.80
C MET A 1 -41.88 6.83 27.63
N ALA A 2 -40.67 7.39 27.80
CA ALA A 2 -40.01 8.20 26.77
C ALA A 2 -39.15 7.30 25.88
N GLN A 3 -39.40 7.33 24.57
CA GLN A 3 -38.66 6.57 23.58
C GLN A 3 -37.22 7.11 23.49
N ARG A 4 -36.23 6.23 23.67
CA ARG A 4 -34.81 6.58 23.51
C ARG A 4 -34.54 6.96 22.05
N PRO A 5 -33.85 8.08 21.78
CA PRO A 5 -33.47 8.41 20.41
C PRO A 5 -32.50 7.36 19.88
N SER A 6 -32.79 6.86 18.68
CA SER A 6 -31.95 5.90 17.96
C SER A 6 -30.58 6.53 17.69
N THR A 7 -29.52 5.91 18.20
CA THR A 7 -28.14 6.29 17.90
C THR A 7 -27.90 6.28 16.40
N PRO A 8 -27.27 7.32 15.80
CA PRO A 8 -26.94 7.29 14.39
C PRO A 8 -26.01 6.12 14.10
N ARG A 9 -26.42 5.25 13.16
CA ARG A 9 -25.56 4.19 12.63
C ARG A 9 -24.49 4.87 11.79
N TRP A 10 -23.33 5.13 12.40
CA TRP A 10 -22.13 5.57 11.68
C TRP A 10 -21.87 4.54 10.56
N PRO A 11 -21.57 4.96 9.31
CA PRO A 11 -21.13 4.00 8.29
C PRO A 11 -19.96 3.20 8.86
N PRO A 12 -19.80 1.90 8.53
CA PRO A 12 -18.63 1.16 8.97
C PRO A 12 -17.40 2.00 8.63
N ARG A 13 -16.61 2.38 9.64
CA ARG A 13 -15.38 3.13 9.42
C ARG A 13 -14.60 2.31 8.41
N ALA A 14 -14.44 2.81 7.19
CA ALA A 14 -13.42 2.30 6.30
C ALA A 14 -12.13 2.43 7.11
N SER A 15 -11.60 1.30 7.57
CA SER A 15 -10.25 1.28 8.14
C SER A 15 -9.37 2.02 7.13
N PRO A 16 -8.54 2.98 7.55
CA PRO A 16 -7.80 3.84 6.63
C PRO A 16 -6.68 3.02 5.98
N CYS A 17 -7.05 2.09 5.10
CA CYS A 17 -6.11 1.41 4.24
C CYS A 17 -5.56 2.46 3.29
N LEU A 18 -4.25 2.46 3.15
CA LEU A 18 -3.56 3.32 2.22
C LEU A 18 -3.80 2.78 0.80
N ASN A 19 -4.12 3.67 -0.14
CA ASN A 19 -4.41 3.28 -1.51
C ASN A 19 -3.10 3.14 -2.30
N ALA A 20 -2.73 1.91 -2.63
CA ALA A 20 -1.49 1.60 -3.34
C ALA A 20 -1.75 1.43 -4.84
N SER A 21 -0.93 2.09 -5.67
CA SER A 21 -1.01 2.04 -7.13
C SER A 21 0.30 1.59 -7.75
N ILE A 22 0.24 0.64 -8.69
CA ILE A 22 1.39 0.23 -9.51
C ILE A 22 1.51 1.21 -10.68
N LEU A 23 2.67 1.84 -10.82
CA LEU A 23 2.94 2.80 -11.89
C LEU A 23 3.51 2.14 -13.16
N GLN A 24 4.21 1.01 -13.00
CA GLN A 24 4.90 0.32 -14.08
C GLN A 24 4.65 -1.18 -14.02
N SER A 25 3.43 -1.60 -14.35
CA SER A 25 2.99 -3.01 -14.29
C SER A 25 3.80 -3.94 -15.19
N SER A 26 4.45 -3.42 -16.24
CA SER A 26 5.34 -4.19 -17.11
C SER A 26 6.72 -4.49 -16.50
N HIS A 27 7.06 -3.91 -15.35
CA HIS A 27 8.34 -4.19 -14.71
C HIS A 27 8.42 -5.65 -14.24
N PRO A 28 9.54 -6.38 -14.46
CA PRO A 28 9.63 -7.82 -14.14
C PRO A 28 9.31 -8.22 -12.69
N ILE A 29 9.40 -7.29 -11.73
CA ILE A 29 9.00 -7.52 -10.33
C ILE A 29 7.52 -7.87 -10.19
N PHE A 30 6.68 -7.37 -11.10
CA PHE A 30 5.23 -7.62 -11.06
C PHE A 30 4.80 -8.77 -11.98
N ALA A 31 5.75 -9.55 -12.52
CA ALA A 31 5.41 -10.72 -13.30
C ALA A 31 4.58 -11.71 -12.46
N GLY A 32 3.36 -12.01 -12.91
CA GLY A 32 2.42 -12.87 -12.18
C GLY A 32 1.60 -12.18 -11.08
N VAL A 33 1.77 -10.86 -10.89
CA VAL A 33 0.89 -10.06 -10.02
C VAL A 33 -0.25 -9.52 -10.85
N GLU A 34 -1.47 -9.93 -10.53
CA GLU A 34 -2.70 -9.50 -11.20
C GLU A 34 -3.55 -8.60 -10.31
N GLY A 35 -4.22 -7.62 -10.93
CA GLY A 35 -5.13 -6.71 -10.24
C GLY A 35 -4.43 -5.67 -9.36
N PRO A 36 -5.22 -4.90 -8.58
CA PRO A 36 -4.67 -3.91 -7.65
C PRO A 36 -3.95 -4.58 -6.48
N LEU A 37 -3.00 -3.87 -5.90
CA LEU A 37 -2.37 -4.31 -4.65
C LEU A 37 -3.42 -4.45 -3.55
N ARG A 38 -3.29 -5.52 -2.76
CA ARG A 38 -4.15 -5.75 -1.60
C ARG A 38 -3.92 -4.63 -0.56
N PRO A 39 -4.88 -4.38 0.34
CA PRO A 39 -4.79 -3.26 1.27
C PRO A 39 -3.50 -3.25 2.11
N ILE A 40 -2.88 -2.07 2.21
CA ILE A 40 -1.74 -1.78 3.08
C ILE A 40 -2.25 -0.84 4.19
N LEU A 41 -1.81 -1.08 5.43
CA LEU A 41 -2.30 -0.41 6.64
C LEU A 41 -1.31 0.59 7.23
N GLY A 42 -0.05 0.57 6.76
CA GLY A 42 0.99 1.49 7.17
C GLY A 42 2.17 1.47 6.21
N MET A 43 2.97 2.53 6.22
CA MET A 43 4.25 2.59 5.51
C MET A 43 5.16 3.63 6.18
N ASN A 44 6.46 3.49 5.96
CA ASN A 44 7.41 4.54 6.26
C ASN A 44 7.26 5.68 5.24
N LYS A 45 7.27 6.92 5.73
CA LYS A 45 7.33 8.10 4.87
C LYS A 45 8.76 8.25 4.37
N LEU A 46 8.95 8.22 3.05
CA LEU A 46 10.25 8.32 2.39
C LEU A 46 10.20 9.40 1.31
N ASP A 47 11.35 10.02 1.04
CA ASP A 47 11.54 10.87 -0.14
C ASP A 47 12.12 10.05 -1.29
N PHE A 48 11.58 10.26 -2.49
CA PHE A 48 12.08 9.58 -3.68
C PHE A 48 13.30 10.29 -4.26
N ARG A 49 14.32 9.52 -4.64
CA ARG A 49 15.55 10.04 -5.24
C ARG A 49 15.33 10.37 -6.72
N ASN A 50 15.10 11.65 -7.01
CA ASN A 50 14.78 12.17 -8.36
C ASN A 50 16.00 12.52 -9.25
N ASP A 51 17.16 11.92 -9.03
CA ASP A 51 18.39 12.21 -9.81
C ASP A 51 18.54 11.35 -11.08
N GLY A 52 17.47 10.65 -11.49
CA GLY A 52 17.47 9.74 -12.63
C GLY A 52 18.12 8.37 -12.37
N SER A 53 18.76 8.16 -11.21
CA SER A 53 19.37 6.86 -10.87
C SER A 53 18.37 5.83 -10.34
N SER A 54 17.18 6.28 -9.94
CA SER A 54 16.15 5.44 -9.33
C SER A 54 14.89 5.42 -10.20
N ARG A 55 14.12 4.34 -10.09
CA ARG A 55 12.85 4.15 -10.77
C ARG A 55 11.79 3.82 -9.74
N LEU A 56 10.72 4.62 -9.74
CA LEU A 56 9.55 4.40 -8.88
C LEU A 56 8.60 3.43 -9.58
N LEU A 57 8.21 2.37 -8.89
CA LEU A 57 7.39 1.29 -9.43
C LEU A 57 5.96 1.28 -8.86
N ALA A 58 5.80 1.73 -7.61
CA ALA A 58 4.49 1.88 -6.99
C ALA A 58 4.47 3.08 -6.02
N THR A 59 3.30 3.67 -5.87
CA THR A 59 3.01 4.76 -4.93
C THR A 59 1.90 4.38 -3.98
N CYS A 60 1.78 5.16 -2.90
CA CYS A 60 0.66 5.12 -2.00
C CYS A 60 0.10 6.53 -1.78
N THR A 61 -1.19 6.73 -2.01
CA THR A 61 -1.83 8.03 -1.81
C THR A 61 -2.23 8.20 -0.34
N ILE A 62 -1.70 9.22 0.33
CA ILE A 62 -2.00 9.57 1.72
C ILE A 62 -2.30 11.06 1.79
N GLY A 63 -3.50 11.42 2.26
CA GLY A 63 -3.92 12.83 2.39
C GLY A 63 -3.94 13.57 1.04
N GLY A 64 -4.25 12.87 -0.06
CA GLY A 64 -4.28 13.44 -1.41
C GLY A 64 -2.91 13.63 -2.08
N SER A 65 -1.83 13.17 -1.44
CA SER A 65 -0.47 13.20 -2.00
C SER A 65 0.07 11.78 -2.19
N ASP A 66 0.79 11.55 -3.28
CA ASP A 66 1.44 10.27 -3.56
C ASP A 66 2.82 10.19 -2.91
N TRP A 67 3.03 9.13 -2.13
CA TRP A 67 4.30 8.81 -1.48
C TRP A 67 4.91 7.56 -2.11
N PRO A 68 6.25 7.46 -2.19
CA PRO A 68 6.91 6.31 -2.81
C PRO A 68 6.71 5.05 -1.97
N LEU A 69 6.18 4.00 -2.60
CA LEU A 69 5.93 2.71 -1.95
C LEU A 69 6.96 1.65 -2.34
N LEU A 70 7.30 1.57 -3.62
CA LEU A 70 8.30 0.63 -4.15
C LEU A 70 9.19 1.33 -5.16
N ALA A 71 10.50 1.31 -4.92
CA ALA A 71 11.49 1.85 -5.83
C ALA A 71 12.66 0.88 -6.04
N VAL A 72 13.27 0.95 -7.22
CA VAL A 72 14.48 0.19 -7.57
C VAL A 72 15.56 1.11 -8.10
N ARG A 73 16.81 0.70 -7.91
CA ARG A 73 17.99 1.41 -8.41
C ARG A 73 19.15 0.44 -8.64
N ASN A 74 20.03 0.78 -9.57
CA ASN A 74 21.36 0.18 -9.64
C ASN A 74 22.38 1.04 -8.87
N HIS A 75 23.19 0.42 -8.03
CA HIS A 75 24.31 1.06 -7.36
C HIS A 75 25.60 0.33 -7.74
N GLY A 76 26.38 0.92 -8.65
CA GLY A 76 27.47 0.22 -9.33
C GLY A 76 26.92 -0.99 -10.10
N ARG A 77 27.41 -2.19 -9.77
CA ARG A 77 26.94 -3.47 -10.37
C ARG A 77 25.81 -4.13 -9.58
N ALA A 78 25.45 -3.60 -8.41
CA ALA A 78 24.41 -4.16 -7.55
C ALA A 78 23.03 -3.58 -7.87
N ARG A 79 21.99 -4.36 -7.57
CA ARG A 79 20.58 -3.91 -7.60
C ARG A 79 20.13 -3.64 -6.17
N THR A 80 19.40 -2.54 -5.98
CA THR A 80 18.81 -2.14 -4.71
C THR A 80 17.31 -1.96 -4.90
N LEU A 81 16.55 -2.32 -3.88
CA LEU A 81 15.11 -2.17 -3.82
C LEU A 81 14.73 -1.57 -2.46
N ALA A 82 13.82 -0.61 -2.48
CA ALA A 82 13.22 -0.05 -1.28
C ALA A 82 11.71 -0.33 -1.31
N TRP A 83 11.25 -1.12 -0.33
CA TRP A 83 9.85 -1.41 -0.05
C TRP A 83 9.47 -0.63 1.21
N ALA A 84 8.58 0.34 1.08
CA ALA A 84 8.34 1.32 2.14
C ALA A 84 7.41 0.80 3.24
N THR A 85 6.74 -0.33 3.03
CA THR A 85 5.93 -1.00 4.05
C THR A 85 6.60 -2.29 4.52
N ASP A 86 5.94 -3.01 5.41
CA ASP A 86 6.43 -4.25 6.01
C ASP A 86 6.25 -5.43 5.03
N ILE A 87 6.85 -6.57 5.34
CA ILE A 87 6.60 -7.88 4.70
C ILE A 87 5.63 -8.73 5.52
N GLY A 88 5.24 -8.27 6.71
CA GLY A 88 4.34 -8.97 7.62
C GLY A 88 3.32 -8.06 8.32
N PRO A 89 2.55 -8.62 9.27
CA PRO A 89 1.69 -7.84 10.14
C PRO A 89 2.50 -6.82 10.96
N HIS A 90 1.95 -5.66 11.32
CA HIS A 90 0.55 -5.25 11.18
C HIS A 90 0.33 -4.25 10.03
N TRP A 91 1.35 -3.91 9.24
CA TRP A 91 1.24 -2.96 8.13
C TRP A 91 0.79 -3.60 6.82
N LEU A 92 1.03 -4.90 6.62
CA LEU A 92 0.31 -5.64 5.59
C LEU A 92 -0.98 -6.22 6.16
N SER A 93 -2.07 -6.06 5.42
CA SER A 93 -3.35 -6.67 5.78
C SER A 93 -3.27 -8.20 5.70
N GLN A 94 -4.14 -8.89 6.43
CA GLN A 94 -4.25 -10.35 6.29
C GLN A 94 -4.60 -10.77 4.85
N ASP A 95 -5.41 -9.96 4.16
CA ASP A 95 -5.72 -10.14 2.75
C ASP A 95 -4.49 -10.06 1.83
N PHE A 96 -3.47 -9.29 2.22
CA PHE A 96 -2.20 -9.23 1.49
C PHE A 96 -1.36 -10.48 1.74
N LEU A 97 -1.34 -10.98 2.97
CA LEU A 97 -0.56 -12.15 3.38
C LEU A 97 -1.16 -13.50 2.92
N GLY A 98 -2.27 -13.47 2.17
CA GLY A 98 -3.00 -14.67 1.76
C GLY A 98 -3.89 -15.26 2.85
N GLY A 99 -4.02 -14.58 4.00
CA GLY A 99 -5.06 -14.86 4.98
C GLY A 99 -6.43 -14.60 4.34
N ARG A 100 -7.36 -15.53 4.51
CA ARG A 100 -8.75 -15.32 4.08
C ARG A 100 -9.34 -14.17 4.91
N SER A 101 -9.78 -13.07 4.28
CA SER A 101 -10.75 -12.19 4.92
C SER A 101 -11.97 -13.03 5.33
N ALA A 102 -12.31 -13.02 6.61
CA ALA A 102 -13.54 -13.61 7.11
C ALA A 102 -14.71 -12.73 6.69
N ALA A 103 -15.11 -12.83 5.44
CA ALA A 103 -16.40 -12.38 4.95
C ALA A 103 -17.21 -13.64 4.60
N ASN A 104 -17.85 -14.20 5.63
CA ASN A 104 -19.02 -15.09 5.54
C ASN A 104 -20.08 -14.52 6.50
#